data_AF-A0A2I0VC15-F1
#
_entry.id   AF-A0A2I0VC15-F1
#
_cell.length_a   1.000
_cell.length_b   1.000
_cell.length_c   1.000
_cell.angle_alpha   90.00
_cell.angle_beta   90.00
_cell.angle_gamma   90.00
#
_symmetry.space_group_name_H-M   'P 1'
#
loop_
_entity.id
_entity.type
_entity.pdbx_description
1 polymer ?
#
loop_
_entity_poly.entity_id
_entity_poly.type
_entity_poly.pdbx_seq_one_letter_code
_entity_poly.pdbx_strand_id
1 'polypeptide(L)'
;MEAVSCGVPVMAWPMHSDQPANARLLAEGLKVGVVVRGWDRRREVVAAERVEEVVRMVMEGEEGRRMREKAREMCETVRAARKDGGSSKEALDVLVAHWKR
;
A
#
# COMPACT_ATOMS: atom_id res chain seq x y z
N MET A 1 -3.94 4.74 1.46
CA MET A 1 -3.77 4.20 2.83
C MET A 1 -4.82 3.13 3.17
N GLU A 2 -6.07 3.27 2.73
CA GLU A 2 -7.17 2.33 3.05
C GLU A 2 -6.81 0.86 2.87
N ALA A 3 -6.26 0.47 1.71
CA ALA A 3 -5.85 -0.92 1.46
C ALA A 3 -4.90 -1.46 2.55
N VAL A 4 -3.88 -0.69 2.93
CA VAL A 4 -2.92 -1.05 3.97
C VAL A 4 -3.59 -1.15 5.34
N SER A 5 -4.49 -0.22 5.68
CA SER A 5 -5.26 -0.25 6.93
C SER A 5 -6.29 -1.38 6.99
N CYS A 6 -6.63 -1.99 5.86
CA CYS A 6 -7.50 -3.15 5.76
C CYS A 6 -6.72 -4.47 5.55
N GLY A 7 -5.39 -4.42 5.45
CA GLY A 7 -4.56 -5.60 5.21
C GLY A 7 -4.72 -6.21 3.82
N VAL A 8 -5.02 -5.37 2.82
CA VAL A 8 -5.23 -5.77 1.43
C VAL A 8 -4.00 -5.36 0.61
N PRO A 9 -3.38 -6.29 -0.15
CA PRO A 9 -2.26 -5.96 -1.02
C PRO A 9 -2.71 -5.14 -2.23
N VAL A 10 -1.80 -4.35 -2.80
CA VAL A 10 -2.12 -3.41 -3.89
C VAL A 10 -1.46 -3.81 -5.20
N MET A 11 -2.27 -4.04 -6.23
CA MET A 11 -1.82 -4.07 -7.62
C MET A 11 -1.75 -2.63 -8.14
N ALA A 12 -0.58 -2.01 -8.05
CA ALA A 12 -0.39 -0.60 -8.31
C ALA A 12 -0.37 -0.30 -9.83
N TRP A 13 -1.20 0.67 -10.22
CA TRP A 13 -1.29 1.18 -11.59
C TRP A 13 -1.20 2.72 -11.58
N PRO A 14 0.02 3.30 -11.56
CA PRO A 14 0.19 4.74 -11.44
C PRO A 14 -0.31 5.49 -12.69
N MET A 15 -1.01 6.60 -12.44
CA MET A 15 -1.69 7.45 -13.42
C MET A 15 -1.21 8.91 -13.39
N HIS A 16 -0.92 9.48 -12.22
CA HIS A 16 -0.39 10.86 -12.11
C HIS A 16 0.24 11.16 -10.73
N SER A 17 0.76 12.39 -10.60
CA SER A 17 1.26 12.97 -9.34
C SER A 17 2.32 12.11 -8.64
N ASP A 18 2.12 11.82 -7.36
CA ASP A 18 2.98 11.04 -6.48
C ASP A 18 2.76 9.53 -6.59
N GLN A 19 1.77 9.09 -7.37
CA GLN A 19 1.46 7.66 -7.53
C GLN A 19 2.64 6.82 -8.00
N PRO A 20 3.56 7.28 -8.89
CA PRO A 20 4.76 6.51 -9.23
C PRO A 20 5.65 6.21 -8.02
N ALA A 21 5.84 7.20 -7.13
CA ALA A 21 6.61 7.02 -5.90
C ALA A 21 5.87 6.11 -4.92
N ASN A 22 4.56 6.29 -4.76
CA ASN A 22 3.73 5.44 -3.91
C ASN A 22 3.70 3.98 -4.40
N ALA A 23 3.64 3.74 -5.71
CA ALA A 23 3.71 2.41 -6.29
C ALA A 23 5.03 1.72 -5.97
N ARG A 24 6.15 2.46 -6.08
CA ARG A 24 7.48 1.98 -5.69
C ARG A 24 7.57 1.69 -4.18
N LEU A 25 7.05 2.58 -3.34
CA LEU A 25 6.99 2.38 -1.90
C LEU A 25 6.22 1.11 -1.54
N LEU A 26 5.05 0.88 -2.15
CA LEU A 26 4.22 -0.30 -1.89
C LEU A 26 4.92 -1.60 -2.32
N ALA A 27 5.54 -1.61 -3.50
CA ALA A 27 6.16 -2.81 -4.08
C ALA A 27 7.54 -3.12 -3.48
N GLU A 28 8.42 -2.14 -3.41
CA GLU A 28 9.83 -2.34 -3.00
C GLU A 28 10.03 -2.11 -1.50
N GLY A 29 9.44 -1.03 -0.96
CA GLY A 29 9.67 -0.62 0.42
C GLY A 29 8.87 -1.44 1.42
N LEU A 30 7.55 -1.44 1.28
CA LEU A 30 6.62 -2.09 2.20
C LEU A 30 6.36 -3.56 1.83
N LYS A 31 6.61 -3.95 0.58
CA LYS A 31 6.35 -5.29 0.04
C LYS A 31 4.90 -5.76 0.23
N VAL A 32 3.96 -4.82 0.13
CA VAL A 32 2.50 -5.04 0.25
C VAL A 32 1.79 -4.87 -1.10
N GLY A 33 2.52 -4.93 -2.20
CA GLY A 33 1.95 -4.74 -3.52
C GLY A 33 2.92 -5.06 -4.64
N VAL A 34 2.42 -4.93 -5.87
CA VAL A 34 3.16 -5.14 -7.12
C VAL A 34 2.82 -4.04 -8.10
N VAL A 35 3.77 -3.63 -8.93
CA VAL A 35 3.52 -2.67 -10.01
C VAL A 35 3.03 -3.42 -11.25
N VAL A 36 1.78 -3.19 -11.66
CA VAL A 36 1.20 -3.83 -12.86
C VAL A 36 1.77 -3.19 -14.12
N ARG A 37 1.88 -1.87 -14.12
CA ARG A 37 2.42 -1.06 -15.22
C ARG A 37 3.31 0.04 -14.65
N GLY A 38 4.58 0.05 -15.07
CA GLY A 38 5.53 1.10 -14.70
C GLY A 38 5.08 2.49 -15.21
N TRP A 39 5.54 3.53 -14.52
CA TRP A 39 5.26 4.92 -14.88
C TRP A 39 5.90 5.36 -16.21
N ASP A 40 7.06 4.78 -16.51
CA ASP A 40 7.76 4.89 -17.79
C ASP A 40 6.85 4.46 -18.96
N ARG A 41 6.06 3.40 -18.75
CA ARG A 41 5.13 2.83 -19.73
C ARG A 41 3.71 3.41 -19.64
N ARG A 42 3.52 4.59 -19.03
CA ARG A 42 2.17 5.14 -18.73
C ARG A 42 1.28 5.47 -19.93
N ARG A 43 1.85 5.53 -21.13
CA ARG A 43 1.11 5.78 -22.39
C ARG A 43 0.75 4.49 -23.12
N GLU A 44 1.27 3.35 -22.65
CA GLU A 44 1.01 2.07 -23.27
C GLU A 44 -0.25 1.43 -22.71
N VAL A 45 -0.94 0.71 -23.60
CA VAL A 45 -2.02 -0.21 -23.24
C VAL A 45 -1.39 -1.50 -22.76
N VAL A 46 -1.83 -1.98 -21.59
CA VAL A 46 -1.38 -3.27 -21.04
C VAL A 46 -2.29 -4.35 -21.62
N ALA A 47 -1.67 -5.40 -22.16
CA ALA A 47 -2.39 -6.56 -22.70
C ALA A 47 -3.19 -7.27 -21.60
N ALA A 48 -4.35 -7.82 -21.95
CA ALA A 48 -5.25 -8.48 -21.00
C ALA A 48 -4.56 -9.67 -20.31
N GLU A 49 -3.73 -10.40 -21.05
CA GLU A 49 -2.96 -11.55 -20.58
C GLU A 49 -2.00 -11.16 -19.46
N ARG A 50 -1.40 -9.96 -19.55
CA ARG A 50 -0.52 -9.45 -18.49
C ARG A 50 -1.32 -9.09 -17.23
N VAL A 51 -2.52 -8.54 -17.39
CA VAL A 51 -3.39 -8.26 -16.24
C VAL A 51 -3.81 -9.56 -15.57
N GLU A 52 -4.22 -10.56 -16.34
CA GLU A 52 -4.58 -11.89 -15.86
C GLU A 52 -3.43 -12.56 -15.10
N GLU A 53 -2.21 -12.53 -15.65
CA GLU A 53 -1.01 -13.09 -15.02
C GLU A 53 -0.77 -12.46 -13.63
N VAL A 54 -0.81 -11.13 -13.55
CA VAL A 54 -0.58 -10.41 -12.28
C VAL A 54 -1.70 -10.67 -11.28
N VAL A 55 -2.96 -10.70 -11.72
CA VAL A 55 -4.10 -11.05 -10.86
C VAL A 55 -3.94 -12.46 -10.32
N ARG A 56 -3.62 -13.45 -11.16
CA ARG A 56 -3.41 -14.84 -10.74
C ARG A 56 -2.25 -14.95 -9.76
N MET A 57 -1.12 -14.30 -10.05
CA MET A 57 0.04 -14.28 -9.14
C MET A 57 -0.34 -13.71 -7.76
N VAL A 58 -1.06 -12.59 -7.73
CA VAL A 58 -1.45 -11.94 -6.47
C VAL A 58 -2.48 -12.76 -5.73
N MET A 59 -3.42 -13.43 -6.40
CA MET A 59 -4.51 -14.18 -5.75
C MET A 59 -4.07 -15.59 -5.33
N GLU A 60 -3.45 -16.34 -6.22
CA GLU A 60 -3.18 -17.78 -6.07
C GLU A 60 -1.70 -18.09 -5.85
N GLY A 61 -0.80 -17.20 -6.28
CA GLY A 61 0.64 -17.40 -6.20
C GLY A 61 1.22 -17.28 -4.80
N GLU A 62 2.39 -17.91 -4.60
CA GLU A 62 3.12 -17.83 -3.33
C GLU A 62 3.56 -16.39 -3.02
N GLU A 63 3.96 -15.63 -4.04
CA GLU A 63 4.31 -14.22 -3.91
C GLU A 63 3.10 -13.41 -3.40
N GLY A 64 1.92 -13.61 -4.00
CA GLY A 64 0.67 -13.02 -3.55
C GLY A 64 0.30 -13.39 -2.10
N ARG A 65 0.55 -14.63 -1.68
CA ARG A 65 0.39 -15.05 -0.28
C ARG A 65 1.28 -14.23 0.67
N ARG A 66 2.57 -14.09 0.34
CA ARG A 66 3.53 -13.30 1.13
C ARG A 66 3.11 -11.82 1.19
N MET A 67 2.62 -11.25 0.09
CA MET A 67 2.11 -9.87 0.07
C MET A 67 0.89 -9.69 0.99
N ARG A 68 -0.05 -10.64 1.01
CA ARG A 68 -1.21 -10.60 1.91
C ARG A 68 -0.82 -10.70 3.38
N GLU A 69 0.13 -11.58 3.71
CA GLU A 69 0.69 -11.69 5.07
C GLU A 69 1.31 -10.37 5.51
N LYS A 70 2.15 -9.78 4.65
CA LYS A 70 2.78 -8.48 4.93
C LYS A 70 1.77 -7.35 5.07
N ALA A 71 0.73 -7.34 4.24
CA ALA A 71 -0.35 -6.36 4.33
C ALA A 71 -1.10 -6.48 5.68
N ARG A 72 -1.35 -7.70 6.17
CA ARG A 72 -1.98 -7.93 7.48
C ARG A 72 -1.11 -7.45 8.64
N GLU A 73 0.19 -7.75 8.64
CA GLU A 73 1.13 -7.22 9.64
C GLU A 73 1.15 -5.68 9.66
N MET A 74 1.13 -5.06 8.47
CA MET A 74 1.09 -3.61 8.36
C MET A 74 -0.24 -3.04 8.87
N CYS A 75 -1.36 -3.71 8.60
CA CYS A 75 -2.68 -3.35 9.11
C CYS A 75 -2.70 -3.32 10.65
N GLU A 76 -2.12 -4.32 11.30
CA GLU A 76 -1.98 -4.36 12.76
C GLU A 76 -1.13 -3.20 13.28
N THR A 77 -0.02 -2.90 12.59
CA THR A 77 0.85 -1.76 12.93
C THR A 77 0.11 -0.43 12.83
N VAL A 78 -0.66 -0.21 11.76
CA VAL A 78 -1.48 1.00 11.58
C VAL A 78 -2.55 1.12 12.66
N ARG A 79 -3.22 0.01 13.01
CA ARG A 79 -4.23 -0.02 14.08
C ARG A 79 -3.60 0.30 15.45
N ALA A 80 -2.42 -0.26 15.73
CA ALA A 80 -1.68 0.01 16.96
C ALA A 80 -1.20 1.46 17.07
N ALA A 81 -0.84 2.09 15.95
CA ALA A 81 -0.43 3.50 15.94
C ALA A 81 -1.62 4.47 16.13
N ARG A 82 -2.82 4.11 15.67
CA ARG A 82 -4.00 5.00 15.69
C ARG A 82 -4.88 4.87 16.94
N LYS A 83 -4.84 3.74 17.65
CA LYS A 83 -5.61 3.54 18.89
C LYS A 83 -5.18 4.54 19.99
N ASP A 84 -5.98 4.66 21.04
CA ASP A 84 -5.61 5.45 22.21
C ASP A 84 -4.31 4.93 22.85
N GLY A 85 -3.41 5.86 23.19
CA GLY A 85 -2.02 5.54 23.60
C GLY A 85 -1.13 5.03 22.45
N GLY A 86 -1.59 5.09 21.20
CA GLY A 86 -0.79 4.81 20.02
C GLY A 86 0.01 6.03 19.56
N SER A 87 1.17 5.80 18.96
CA SER A 87 2.11 6.86 18.60
C SER A 87 1.53 7.96 17.70
N SER A 88 0.68 7.62 16.73
CA SER A 88 0.05 8.62 15.85
C SER A 88 -1.03 9.41 16.59
N LYS A 89 -1.76 8.77 17.53
CA LYS A 89 -2.76 9.45 18.36
C LYS A 89 -2.10 10.43 19.32
N GLU A 90 -1.04 10.01 19.99
CA GLU A 90 -0.25 10.86 20.89
C GLU A 90 0.38 12.05 20.16
N ALA A 91 0.98 11.83 19.00
CA ALA A 91 1.54 12.91 18.18
C ALA A 91 0.48 13.95 17.80
N LEU A 92 -0.73 13.48 17.44
CA LEU A 92 -1.86 14.37 17.16
C LEU A 92 -2.33 15.13 18.40
N ASP A 93 -2.39 14.47 19.56
CA ASP A 93 -2.80 15.10 20.82
C ASP A 93 -1.82 16.19 21.26
N VAL A 94 -0.52 15.97 21.10
CA VAL A 94 0.53 16.96 21.33
C VAL A 94 0.34 18.17 20.42
N LEU A 95 0.10 17.94 19.12
CA LEU A 95 -0.13 19.01 18.16
C LEU A 95 -1.38 19.84 18.50
N VAL A 96 -2.48 19.18 18.82
CA VAL A 96 -3.74 19.84 19.22
C VAL A 96 -3.56 20.64 20.51
N ALA A 97 -2.81 20.12 21.48
CA ALA A 97 -2.52 20.83 22.72
C ALA A 97 -1.63 22.06 22.50
N HIS A 98 -0.70 22.00 21.53
CA HIS A 98 0.14 23.13 21.16
C HIS A 98 -0.67 24.29 20.56
N TRP A 99 -1.62 24.01 19.66
CA TRP A 99 -2.45 25.04 19.02
C TRP A 99 -3.54 25.64 19.92
N LYS A 100 -3.80 25.02 21.07
CA LYS A 100 -4.77 25.54 22.05
C LYS A 100 -4.14 26.49 23.08
N ARG A 101 -2.81 26.67 23.07
CA ARG A 101 -2.13 27.71 23.83
C ARG A 101 -2.13 29.02 23.06
#